data_AF-A0A972DLU5-F1
#
_entry.id   AF-A0A972DLU5-F1
#
_cell.length_a   1.000
_cell.length_b   1.000
_cell.length_c   1.000
_cell.angle_alpha   90.00
_cell.angle_beta   90.00
_cell.angle_gamma   90.00
#
_symmetry.space_group_name_H-M   'P 1'
#
loop_
_entity.id
_entity.type
_entity.pdbx_description
1 polymer ?
#
loop_
_entity_poly.entity_id
_entity_poly.type
_entity_poly.pdbx_seq_one_letter_code
_entity_poly.pdbx_strand_id
1 'polypeptide(L)'
;MVRCLTLACIASFALTAYPAEGPQTAPPEPAGMVQLFNGKDLTGWDGDPRLWSVKDGAIRGETTAENPAPGNTFLISKEAVTKDFQLRLSFRCTATNNSGIQYRSKHITEGKPRNAWVVRGYQHEIRNQVVLPSVSGFIYDEGGKRGRICLVGEKAVWEEGGKRVTGTLI
;
A
#
# COMPACT_ATOMS: atom_id res chain seq x y z
N MET A 1 -58.08 38.63 22.24
CA MET A 1 -57.23 37.42 22.32
C MET A 1 -57.30 36.70 20.97
N VAL A 2 -56.30 36.89 20.11
CA VAL A 2 -56.17 36.13 18.85
C VAL A 2 -54.81 35.45 18.92
N ARG A 3 -54.80 34.13 19.05
CA ARG A 3 -53.57 33.32 19.12
C ARG A 3 -53.07 33.11 17.69
N CYS A 4 -51.90 33.66 17.40
CA CYS A 4 -51.14 33.42 16.18
C CYS A 4 -50.45 32.05 16.31
N LEU A 5 -50.84 31.08 15.48
CA LEU A 5 -50.18 29.77 15.39
C LEU A 5 -49.12 29.83 14.28
N THR A 6 -47.86 29.88 14.68
CA THR A 6 -46.71 29.76 13.78
C THR A 6 -46.58 28.31 13.34
N LEU A 7 -46.75 28.04 12.04
CA LEU A 7 -46.48 26.73 11.45
C LEU A 7 -44.96 26.55 11.34
N ALA A 8 -44.39 25.62 12.10
CA ALA A 8 -43.00 25.19 11.93
C ALA A 8 -42.93 24.13 10.82
N CYS A 9 -42.42 24.50 9.65
CA CYS A 9 -42.11 23.56 8.58
C CYS A 9 -40.90 22.72 8.98
N ILE A 10 -41.11 21.46 9.35
CA ILE A 10 -40.05 20.47 9.54
C ILE A 10 -39.63 20.00 8.16
N ALA A 11 -38.49 20.48 7.66
CA ALA A 11 -37.86 19.95 6.45
C ALA A 11 -37.28 18.57 6.75
N SER A 12 -37.94 17.52 6.27
CA SER A 12 -37.44 16.14 6.35
C SER A 12 -36.25 15.97 5.42
N PHE A 13 -35.02 15.99 5.96
CA PHE A 13 -33.86 15.50 5.24
C PHE A 13 -33.97 13.98 5.12
N ALA A 14 -34.35 13.49 3.93
CA ALA A 14 -34.22 12.08 3.62
C ALA A 14 -32.73 11.75 3.55
N LEU A 15 -32.21 11.04 4.56
CA LEU A 15 -30.91 10.39 4.47
C LEU A 15 -31.02 9.32 3.39
N THR A 16 -30.42 9.55 2.23
CA THR A 16 -30.16 8.49 1.26
C THR A 16 -29.12 7.56 1.87
N ALA A 17 -29.57 6.43 2.42
CA ALA A 17 -28.69 5.36 2.85
C ALA A 17 -28.04 4.76 1.59
N TYR A 18 -26.75 5.05 1.38
CA TYR A 18 -25.97 4.33 0.39
C TYR A 18 -25.83 2.88 0.87
N PRO A 19 -26.23 1.87 0.07
CA PRO A 19 -25.98 0.49 0.43
C PRO A 19 -24.48 0.30 0.61
N ALA A 20 -24.08 -0.37 1.69
CA ALA A 20 -22.70 -0.80 1.86
C ALA A 20 -22.34 -1.69 0.65
N GLU A 21 -21.32 -1.28 -0.12
CA GLU A 21 -20.80 -2.12 -1.18
C GLU A 21 -20.43 -3.48 -0.58
N GLY A 22 -20.94 -4.56 -1.19
CA GLY A 22 -20.59 -5.92 -0.81
C GLY A 22 -19.07 -6.14 -0.91
N PRO A 23 -18.53 -7.22 -0.31
CA PRO A 23 -17.10 -7.50 -0.36
C PRO A 23 -16.62 -7.52 -1.82
N GLN A 24 -15.75 -6.57 -2.16
CA GLN A 24 -15.14 -6.50 -3.48
C GLN A 24 -14.25 -7.74 -3.67
N THR A 25 -14.67 -8.65 -4.54
CA THR A 25 -13.86 -9.82 -4.91
C THR A 25 -12.83 -9.39 -5.94
N ALA A 26 -11.61 -9.92 -5.84
CA ALA A 26 -10.62 -9.71 -6.89
C ALA A 26 -11.15 -10.33 -8.20
N PRO A 27 -10.91 -9.71 -9.38
CA PRO A 27 -11.24 -10.32 -10.66
C PRO A 27 -10.61 -11.72 -10.81
N PRO A 28 -11.06 -12.59 -11.73
CA PRO A 28 -10.35 -13.82 -12.04
C PRO A 28 -8.88 -13.56 -12.39
N GLU A 29 -7.97 -14.43 -11.96
CA GLU A 29 -6.55 -14.30 -12.33
C GLU A 29 -6.36 -14.48 -13.84
N PRO A 30 -5.58 -13.63 -14.54
CA PRO A 30 -5.34 -13.79 -15.96
C PRO A 30 -4.50 -15.05 -16.19
N ALA A 31 -4.67 -15.68 -17.36
CA ALA A 31 -3.85 -16.82 -17.75
C ALA A 31 -2.35 -16.46 -17.75
N GLY A 32 -1.50 -17.35 -17.23
CA GLY A 32 -0.04 -17.18 -17.22
C GLY A 32 0.54 -16.43 -16.02
N MET A 33 -0.27 -16.12 -14.99
CA MET A 33 0.28 -15.63 -13.72
C MET A 33 1.10 -16.72 -13.01
N VAL A 34 2.22 -16.31 -12.43
CA VAL A 34 3.06 -17.17 -11.58
C VAL A 34 2.76 -16.86 -10.12
N GLN A 35 2.43 -17.90 -9.35
CA GLN A 35 2.17 -17.76 -7.93
C GLN A 35 3.48 -17.52 -7.17
N LEU A 36 3.63 -16.35 -6.53
CA LEU A 36 4.82 -15.98 -5.78
C LEU A 36 4.82 -16.49 -4.32
N PHE A 37 3.64 -16.72 -3.76
CA PHE A 37 3.49 -17.18 -2.38
C PHE A 37 2.70 -18.48 -2.33
N ASN A 38 3.26 -19.50 -1.69
CA ASN A 38 2.71 -20.86 -1.68
C ASN A 38 1.48 -21.04 -0.78
N GLY A 39 1.07 -20.00 -0.03
CA GLY A 39 -0.10 -20.04 0.86
C GLY A 39 0.15 -20.70 2.22
N LYS A 40 1.37 -21.17 2.49
CA LYS A 40 1.68 -22.02 3.66
C LYS A 40 2.82 -21.47 4.51
N ASP A 41 3.92 -21.07 3.87
CA ASP A 41 5.14 -20.67 4.56
C ASP A 41 5.96 -19.67 3.72
N LEU A 42 7.06 -19.19 4.29
CA LEU A 42 7.95 -18.21 3.66
C LEU A 42 9.06 -18.86 2.81
N THR A 43 8.87 -20.10 2.33
CA THR A 43 9.82 -20.72 1.39
C THR A 43 9.96 -19.83 0.16
N GLY A 44 11.21 -19.55 -0.24
CA GLY A 44 11.50 -18.62 -1.34
C GLY A 44 11.53 -17.14 -0.93
N TRP A 45 11.33 -16.81 0.35
CA TRP A 45 11.41 -15.46 0.89
C TRP A 45 12.53 -15.31 1.93
N ASP A 46 13.01 -14.09 2.13
CA ASP A 46 14.01 -13.73 3.13
C ASP A 46 13.60 -12.42 3.82
N GLY A 47 13.49 -12.44 5.14
CA GLY A 47 13.03 -11.32 5.96
C GLY A 47 13.32 -11.56 7.43
N ASP A 48 13.18 -10.52 8.25
CA ASP A 48 13.33 -10.65 9.71
C ASP A 48 12.33 -11.66 10.28
N PRO A 49 12.78 -12.83 10.78
CA PRO A 49 11.86 -13.87 11.26
C PRO A 49 11.09 -13.45 12.52
N ARG A 50 11.50 -12.36 13.19
CA ARG A 50 10.76 -11.78 14.31
C ARG A 50 9.52 -11.02 13.87
N LEU A 51 9.47 -10.57 12.61
CA LEU A 51 8.46 -9.64 12.10
C LEU A 51 7.59 -10.27 11.01
N TRP A 52 8.12 -11.27 10.30
CA TRP A 52 7.44 -11.93 9.19
C TRP A 52 7.00 -13.34 9.53
N SER A 53 5.75 -13.64 9.25
CA SER A 53 5.14 -14.95 9.46
C SER A 53 4.08 -15.23 8.40
N VAL A 54 3.53 -16.45 8.40
CA VAL A 54 2.28 -16.76 7.68
C VAL A 54 1.17 -16.97 8.70
N LYS A 55 0.04 -16.32 8.48
CA LYS A 55 -1.16 -16.47 9.31
C LYS A 55 -2.39 -16.56 8.41
N ASP A 56 -3.21 -17.58 8.63
CA ASP A 56 -4.46 -17.81 7.89
C ASP A 56 -4.27 -17.81 6.37
N GLY A 57 -3.17 -18.42 5.91
CA GLY A 57 -2.83 -18.49 4.49
C GLY A 57 -2.39 -17.16 3.86
N ALA A 58 -1.99 -16.18 4.66
CA ALA A 58 -1.47 -14.89 4.20
C ALA A 58 -0.13 -14.56 4.85
N ILE A 59 0.76 -13.91 4.09
CA ILE A 59 1.97 -13.30 4.64
C ILE A 59 1.57 -12.19 5.60
N ARG A 60 2.10 -12.21 6.82
CA ARG A 60 1.87 -11.21 7.86
C ARG A 60 3.17 -10.57 8.28
N GLY A 61 3.28 -9.26 8.04
CA GLY A 61 4.25 -8.39 8.70
C GLY A 61 3.63 -7.77 9.94
N GLU A 62 4.32 -7.84 11.08
CA GLU A 62 3.83 -7.30 12.35
C GLU A 62 4.96 -6.64 13.15
N THR A 63 4.64 -5.47 13.71
CA THR A 63 5.47 -4.76 14.69
C THR A 63 4.60 -4.44 15.90
N THR A 64 5.16 -4.59 17.10
CA THR A 64 4.51 -4.17 18.35
C THR A 64 5.43 -3.20 19.11
N ALA A 65 4.96 -2.64 20.23
CA ALA A 65 5.82 -1.82 21.09
C ALA A 65 6.99 -2.63 21.66
N GLU A 66 6.76 -3.92 21.95
CA GLU A 66 7.74 -4.87 22.49
C GLU A 66 8.64 -5.46 21.41
N ASN A 67 8.17 -5.51 20.16
CA ASN A 67 8.92 -6.00 19.01
C ASN A 67 8.90 -4.98 17.85
N PRO A 68 9.59 -3.84 18.02
CA PRO A 68 9.65 -2.82 16.99
C PRO A 68 10.61 -3.23 15.86
N ALA A 69 10.37 -2.69 14.66
CA ALA A 69 11.35 -2.71 13.58
C ALA A 69 12.34 -1.54 13.77
N PRO A 70 13.66 -1.78 13.89
CA PRO A 70 14.67 -0.73 14.03
C PRO A 70 14.96 -0.05 12.67
N GLY A 71 13.93 0.56 12.09
CA GLY A 71 13.90 1.10 10.73
C GLY A 71 13.21 0.19 9.72
N ASN A 72 13.14 0.64 8.47
CA ASN A 72 12.51 -0.13 7.39
C ASN A 72 13.23 -1.46 7.18
N THR A 73 12.45 -2.53 7.08
CA THR A 73 12.88 -3.90 6.83
C THR A 73 11.86 -4.55 5.91
N PHE A 74 12.29 -5.48 5.08
CA PHE A 74 11.51 -5.97 3.96
C PHE A 74 11.52 -7.50 3.93
N LEU A 75 10.43 -8.08 3.43
CA LEU A 75 10.39 -9.47 3.03
C LEU A 75 10.73 -9.55 1.53
N ILE A 76 11.87 -10.15 1.21
CA ILE A 76 12.47 -10.15 -0.11
C ILE A 76 12.25 -11.51 -0.75
N SER A 77 11.62 -11.54 -1.92
CA SER A 77 11.49 -12.79 -2.70
C SER A 77 12.84 -13.13 -3.36
N LYS A 78 13.23 -14.40 -3.29
CA LYS A 78 14.41 -14.94 -3.98
C LYS A 78 14.15 -15.27 -5.44
N GLU A 79 12.88 -15.39 -5.83
CA GLU A 79 12.45 -15.90 -7.13
C GLU A 79 11.86 -14.79 -8.03
N ALA A 80 11.37 -13.69 -7.46
CA ALA A 80 10.72 -12.61 -8.20
C ALA A 80 11.71 -11.64 -8.90
N VAL A 81 12.69 -12.19 -9.63
CA VAL A 81 13.63 -11.40 -10.45
C VAL A 81 13.06 -11.20 -11.84
N THR A 82 12.37 -10.07 -12.05
CA THR A 82 11.66 -9.76 -13.30
C THR A 82 11.86 -8.31 -13.75
N LYS A 83 11.76 -8.07 -15.07
CA LYS A 83 11.84 -6.73 -15.68
C LYS A 83 10.44 -6.15 -15.92
N ASP A 84 9.70 -6.76 -16.83
CA ASP A 84 8.35 -6.39 -17.21
C ASP A 84 7.41 -7.46 -16.67
N PHE A 85 6.41 -7.03 -15.88
CA PHE A 85 5.55 -7.93 -15.14
C PHE A 85 4.19 -7.28 -14.90
N GLN A 86 3.21 -8.13 -14.61
CA GLN A 86 1.96 -7.75 -13.97
C GLN A 86 1.93 -8.41 -12.59
N LEU A 87 1.76 -7.61 -11.55
CA LEU A 87 1.63 -8.10 -10.18
C LEU A 87 0.19 -7.94 -9.73
N ARG A 88 -0.38 -9.02 -9.20
CA ARG A 88 -1.69 -9.02 -8.56
C ARG A 88 -1.54 -9.57 -7.16
N LEU A 89 -2.09 -8.86 -6.19
CA LEU A 89 -2.13 -9.28 -4.79
C LEU A 89 -3.30 -8.59 -4.09
N SER A 90 -3.68 -9.14 -2.95
CA SER A 90 -4.55 -8.49 -1.98
C SER A 90 -3.73 -8.14 -0.74
N PHE A 91 -4.03 -7.00 -0.13
CA PHE A 91 -3.42 -6.60 1.13
C PHE A 91 -4.50 -6.17 2.10
N ARG A 92 -4.18 -6.21 3.40
CA ARG A 92 -5.05 -5.73 4.48
C ARG A 92 -4.20 -4.98 5.49
N CYS A 93 -4.68 -3.82 5.93
CA CYS A 93 -4.12 -3.07 7.04
C CYS A 93 -5.14 -3.04 8.19
N THR A 94 -4.67 -3.14 9.44
CA THR A 94 -5.54 -3.24 10.62
C THR A 94 -5.45 -2.05 11.57
N ALA A 95 -4.41 -1.22 11.47
CA ALA A 95 -4.21 -0.02 12.30
C ALA A 95 -3.69 1.14 11.45
N THR A 96 -3.14 2.19 12.08
CA THR A 96 -2.43 3.30 11.41
C THR A 96 -1.09 2.80 10.85
N ASN A 97 -1.16 1.86 9.90
CA ASN A 97 0.00 1.18 9.34
C ASN A 97 0.47 1.91 8.08
N ASN A 98 1.79 1.92 7.91
CA ASN A 98 2.45 2.24 6.66
C ASN A 98 3.26 1.02 6.22
N SER A 99 3.11 0.63 4.97
CA SER A 99 3.83 -0.49 4.34
C SER A 99 4.03 -0.17 2.86
N GLY A 100 4.57 -1.10 2.11
CA GLY A 100 4.70 -0.93 0.67
C GLY A 100 5.14 -2.19 -0.04
N ILE A 101 4.84 -2.24 -1.33
CA ILE A 101 5.33 -3.28 -2.23
C ILE A 101 6.49 -2.70 -3.02
N GLN A 102 7.67 -3.25 -2.78
CA GLN A 102 8.88 -2.89 -3.50
C GLN A 102 8.90 -3.57 -4.86
N TYR A 103 9.30 -2.84 -5.90
CA TYR A 103 9.49 -3.40 -7.22
C TYR A 103 10.62 -2.71 -7.96
N ARG A 104 11.33 -3.50 -8.80
CA ARG A 104 12.57 -3.06 -9.46
C ARG A 104 13.57 -2.45 -8.45
N SER A 105 13.55 -2.97 -7.22
CA SER A 105 14.39 -2.51 -6.12
C SER A 105 15.67 -3.35 -6.04
N LYS A 106 16.74 -2.75 -5.52
CA LYS A 106 17.99 -3.43 -5.22
C LYS A 106 18.07 -3.75 -3.72
N HIS A 107 18.48 -4.97 -3.39
CA HIS A 107 18.87 -5.35 -2.04
C HIS A 107 20.24 -4.74 -1.70
N ILE A 108 20.31 -4.00 -0.60
CA ILE A 108 21.50 -3.26 -0.18
C ILE A 108 22.23 -4.06 0.89
N THR A 109 23.30 -4.72 0.47
CA THR A 109 24.17 -5.52 1.34
C THR A 109 25.52 -4.85 1.62
N GLU A 110 25.87 -3.81 0.84
CA GLU A 110 27.11 -3.04 0.97
C GLU A 110 26.96 -1.85 1.93
N GLY A 111 28.08 -1.35 2.47
CA GLY A 111 28.11 -0.04 3.15
C GLY A 111 27.39 0.02 4.50
N LYS A 112 27.43 -1.07 5.29
CA LYS A 112 26.84 -1.18 6.64
C LYS A 112 25.35 -0.77 6.67
N PRO A 113 24.46 -1.54 6.01
CA PRO A 113 23.03 -1.29 6.09
C PRO A 113 22.54 -1.43 7.54
N ARG A 114 21.45 -0.73 7.87
CA ARG A 114 20.87 -0.73 9.24
C ARG A 114 20.39 -2.11 9.70
N ASN A 115 20.04 -2.98 8.76
CA ASN A 115 19.66 -4.38 8.99
C ASN A 115 19.95 -5.19 7.71
N ALA A 116 19.74 -6.50 7.76
CA ALA A 116 20.05 -7.41 6.65
C ALA A 116 19.09 -7.29 5.45
N TRP A 117 17.92 -6.66 5.62
CA TRP A 117 16.84 -6.69 4.63
C TRP A 117 16.53 -5.31 4.08
N VAL A 118 17.52 -4.41 3.97
CA VAL A 118 17.32 -3.07 3.40
C VAL A 118 17.25 -3.15 1.87
N VAL A 119 16.19 -2.62 1.27
CA VAL A 119 16.11 -2.43 -0.18
C VAL A 119 15.98 -0.96 -0.56
N ARG A 120 16.30 -0.62 -1.81
CA ARG A 120 16.09 0.72 -2.39
C ARG A 120 15.51 0.62 -3.78
N GLY A 121 14.57 1.50 -4.12
CA GLY A 121 13.90 1.50 -5.42
C GLY A 121 12.46 2.00 -5.34
N TYR A 122 11.65 1.62 -6.30
CA TYR A 122 10.26 2.06 -6.37
C TYR A 122 9.40 1.28 -5.38
N GLN A 123 8.56 2.01 -4.65
CA GLN A 123 7.58 1.48 -3.72
C GLN A 123 6.18 1.84 -4.19
N HIS A 124 5.29 0.86 -4.25
CA HIS A 124 3.86 1.12 -4.22
C HIS A 124 3.46 1.27 -2.75
N GLU A 125 3.10 2.48 -2.33
CA GLU A 125 2.78 2.72 -0.93
C GLU A 125 1.45 2.08 -0.53
N ILE A 126 1.44 1.40 0.62
CA ILE A 126 0.24 0.89 1.26
C ILE A 126 0.01 1.68 2.55
N ARG A 127 -1.14 2.34 2.63
CA ARG A 127 -1.60 3.12 3.79
C ARG A 127 -3.04 2.81 4.11
N ASN A 128 -3.33 2.70 5.41
CA ASN A 128 -4.70 2.71 5.92
C ASN A 128 -5.22 4.16 5.99
N GLN A 129 -5.42 4.78 4.83
CA GLN A 129 -5.81 6.18 4.67
C GLN A 129 -6.74 6.30 3.45
N VAL A 130 -7.79 7.12 3.58
CA VAL A 130 -8.78 7.37 2.52
C VAL A 130 -8.78 8.82 2.03
N VAL A 131 -7.91 9.66 2.57
CA VAL A 131 -7.78 11.07 2.21
C VAL A 131 -6.54 11.30 1.36
N LEU A 132 -6.73 11.87 0.17
CA LEU A 132 -5.62 12.29 -0.70
C LEU A 132 -4.77 13.36 -0.01
N PRO A 133 -3.45 13.39 -0.24
CA PRO A 133 -2.69 12.57 -1.18
C PRO A 133 -2.08 11.31 -0.52
N SER A 134 -2.53 10.94 0.68
CA SER A 134 -1.89 9.88 1.48
C SER A 134 -2.62 8.54 1.42
N VAL A 135 -3.53 8.35 0.46
CA VAL A 135 -4.16 7.05 0.19
C VAL A 135 -3.14 6.05 -0.36
N SER A 136 -3.46 4.76 -0.25
CA SER A 136 -2.65 3.70 -0.89
C SER A 136 -2.57 3.91 -2.40
N GLY A 137 -1.39 3.70 -2.99
CA GLY A 137 -1.22 3.65 -4.44
C GLY A 137 -0.25 4.64 -5.06
N PHE A 138 0.24 5.63 -4.31
CA PHE A 138 1.28 6.51 -4.82
C PHE A 138 2.62 5.77 -4.88
N ILE A 139 3.52 6.27 -5.75
CA ILE A 139 4.86 5.73 -5.91
C ILE A 139 5.83 6.52 -5.03
N TYR A 140 6.59 5.83 -4.19
CA TYR A 140 7.64 6.38 -3.35
C TYR A 140 9.04 5.89 -3.77
N ASP A 141 10.06 6.73 -3.64
CA ASP A 141 11.46 6.44 -3.94
C ASP A 141 12.20 5.99 -2.67
N GLU A 142 12.01 4.72 -2.30
CA GLU A 142 12.52 4.14 -1.06
C GLU A 142 14.05 4.16 -0.99
N GLY A 143 14.56 4.81 0.07
CA GLY A 143 15.99 5.05 0.29
C GLY A 143 16.67 5.93 -0.79
N GLY A 144 15.88 6.58 -1.65
CA GLY A 144 16.33 7.60 -2.58
C GLY A 144 16.17 9.02 -2.02
N LYS A 145 16.28 10.03 -2.90
CA LYS A 145 16.19 11.46 -2.53
C LYS A 145 14.88 12.12 -2.97
N ARG A 146 14.05 11.40 -3.75
CA ARG A 146 12.90 12.01 -4.45
C ARG A 146 11.60 11.98 -3.67
N GLY A 147 11.47 11.11 -2.67
CA GLY A 147 10.25 11.00 -1.85
C GLY A 147 9.05 10.48 -2.64
N ARG A 148 7.89 11.15 -2.55
CA ARG A 148 6.66 10.77 -3.27
C ARG A 148 6.77 11.17 -4.74
N ILE A 149 7.12 10.22 -5.60
CA ILE A 149 7.47 10.49 -6.99
C ILE A 149 6.27 10.60 -7.94
N CYS A 150 5.15 9.96 -7.62
CA CYS A 150 3.89 10.09 -8.35
C CYS A 150 2.73 9.81 -7.39
N LEU A 151 1.82 10.77 -7.21
CA LEU A 151 0.67 10.62 -6.32
C LEU A 151 -0.48 9.87 -7.02
N VAL A 152 -1.40 9.34 -6.22
CA VAL A 152 -2.62 8.72 -6.75
C VAL A 152 -3.39 9.74 -7.57
N GLY A 153 -3.75 9.35 -8.79
CA GLY A 153 -4.43 10.22 -9.74
C GLY A 153 -3.50 11.03 -10.65
N GLU A 154 -2.18 11.03 -10.43
CA GLU A 154 -1.28 11.80 -11.28
C GLU A 154 -0.73 11.01 -12.48
N LYS A 155 -0.44 11.73 -13.56
CA LYS A 155 0.57 11.36 -14.54
C LYS A 155 1.75 12.30 -14.37
N ALA A 156 2.94 11.77 -14.05
CA ALA A 156 4.12 12.58 -13.81
C ALA A 156 5.33 12.09 -14.61
N VAL A 157 6.20 13.03 -14.98
CA VAL A 157 7.54 12.77 -15.53
C VAL A 157 8.60 13.34 -14.59
N TRP A 158 9.78 12.75 -14.61
CA TRP A 158 10.94 13.21 -13.83
C TRP A 158 12.05 13.61 -14.80
N GLU A 159 12.47 14.88 -14.71
CA GLU A 159 13.53 15.49 -15.52
C GLU A 159 14.62 16.05 -14.57
N GLU A 160 15.69 16.66 -15.09
CA GLU A 160 16.78 17.22 -14.26
C GLU A 160 16.27 18.24 -13.22
N GLY A 161 15.20 18.98 -13.55
CA GLY A 161 14.54 19.93 -12.64
C GLY A 161 13.61 19.30 -11.60
N GLY A 162 13.46 17.98 -11.59
CA GLY A 162 12.60 17.23 -10.67
C GLY A 162 11.30 16.76 -11.30
N LYS A 163 10.29 16.54 -10.44
CA LYS A 163 8.97 16.04 -10.84
C LYS A 163 8.19 17.13 -11.58
N ARG A 164 7.59 16.77 -12.72
CA ARG A 164 6.59 17.56 -13.42
C ARG A 164 5.32 16.75 -13.62
N VAL A 165 4.20 17.24 -13.09
CA VAL A 165 2.88 16.64 -13.33
C VAL A 165 2.40 17.04 -14.73
N THR A 166 1.93 16.07 -15.49
CA THR A 166 1.52 16.19 -16.90
C THR A 166 0.02 15.96 -17.11
N GLY A 167 -0.68 15.47 -16.08
CA GLY A 167 -2.13 15.31 -16.09
C GLY A 167 -2.66 14.66 -14.81
N THR A 168 -3.98 14.63 -14.70
CA THR A 168 -4.74 14.01 -13.61
C THR A 168 -5.71 12.96 -14.18
N LEU A 169 -5.96 11.88 -13.44
CA LEU A 169 -6.73 10.71 -13.83
C LEU A 169 -8.01 10.51 -13.00
N ILE A 170 -8.23 11.35 -12.00
CA ILE A 170 -9.39 11.35 -11.09
C ILE A 170 -9.88 12.77 -10.87
#